data_AF-A0AAQ4ES00-F1
#
_entry.id   AF-A0AAQ4ES00-F1
#
_cell.length_a   1.000
_cell.length_b   1.000
_cell.length_c   1.000
_cell.angle_alpha   90.00
_cell.angle_beta   90.00
_cell.angle_gamma   90.00
#
_symmetry.space_group_name_H-M   'P 1'
#
loop_
_entity.id
_entity.type
_entity.pdbx_description
1 polymer ?
#
loop_
_entity_poly.entity_id
_entity_poly.type
_entity_poly.pdbx_seq_one_letter_code
_entity_poly.pdbx_strand_id
1 'polypeptide(L)'
;MGNRKILGIRRETLVKNVGMLKSLFPVREIMRHPEIFSFPFGTAEQRYRNLEECGIKKITPARVIRYVDLMTQPAYVLKLQGEMAVETDPATQLLSFLDCPVGVRAEILSGLPLHYPFTLSVAEVKRAVLRGYLAWRLSCSREEVDTLVRKYPSVDNRSLQFLRHTIELLTNHFHMPSSKILRNGFVLLSHPGNLECQLSQVQRLAGMDVRELAVLCPRLLTVPAENLIRVERLLQAYGITPTQVQRCIRIYSLSPETIESRLQEIAKVAEFDVRRESPRLLNLVYYASKARHRLELLSQLGHPAGGVSINVLSMAASDFARIFYSGSDRGRPRETVEYLAHLLGKPEAEVRQLLASHPSSKRISLLNTRRVVDWLLPRGVTHEQLWYGLQVVLYDSELVASHFLRLPERDELQPYSEWRDCRELLEVLLYYMEREAHFTGRTQVGLFSEVGSPAASDGTRQERDAAVSQPNPYFHPATLPSVQRLRTEEEEAEGDAS
;
A
#
# COMPACT_ATOMS: atom_id res chain seq x y z
N MET A 1 -21.92 31.19 22.30
CA MET A 1 -21.12 30.07 22.81
C MET A 1 -20.36 29.46 21.64
N GLY A 2 -19.02 29.56 21.63
CA GLY A 2 -18.19 29.13 20.50
C GLY A 2 -18.20 27.60 20.37
N ASN A 3 -18.65 27.10 19.22
CA ASN A 3 -18.75 25.68 18.94
C ASN A 3 -17.34 25.11 18.75
N ARG A 4 -16.69 24.68 19.85
CA ARG A 4 -15.27 24.23 19.90
C ARG A 4 -14.92 23.18 18.84
N LYS A 5 -15.91 22.42 18.35
CA LYS A 5 -15.75 21.43 17.27
C LYS A 5 -15.41 22.05 15.91
N ILE A 6 -15.86 23.27 15.61
CA ILE A 6 -15.63 23.91 14.30
C ILE A 6 -14.16 24.38 14.17
N LEU A 7 -13.56 24.82 15.29
CA LEU A 7 -12.18 25.33 15.31
C LEU A 7 -11.12 24.25 15.05
N GLY A 8 -11.47 22.96 15.18
CA GLY A 8 -10.57 21.84 14.91
C GLY A 8 -10.62 21.31 13.46
N ILE A 9 -11.50 21.83 12.62
CA ILE A 9 -11.68 21.34 11.24
C ILE A 9 -10.64 22.01 10.34
N ARG A 10 -9.93 21.22 9.54
CA ARG A 10 -9.00 21.74 8.54
C ARG A 10 -9.72 22.71 7.60
N ARG A 11 -9.09 23.87 7.33
CA ARG A 11 -9.67 24.96 6.52
C ARG A 11 -10.19 24.47 5.16
N GLU A 12 -9.44 23.60 4.49
CA GLU A 12 -9.81 23.04 3.18
C GLU A 12 -11.11 22.22 3.25
N THR A 13 -11.22 21.35 4.25
CA THR A 13 -12.44 20.54 4.50
C THR A 13 -13.64 21.44 4.80
N LEU A 14 -13.43 22.51 5.59
CA LEU A 14 -14.48 23.48 5.88
C LEU A 14 -14.96 24.21 4.62
N VAL A 15 -14.05 24.62 3.73
CA VAL A 15 -14.40 25.27 2.46
C VAL A 15 -15.21 24.32 1.57
N LYS A 16 -14.79 23.06 1.43
CA LYS A 16 -15.53 22.04 0.67
C LYS A 16 -16.93 21.80 1.27
N ASN A 17 -17.03 21.68 2.59
CA ASN A 17 -18.31 21.53 3.30
C ASN A 17 -19.24 22.74 3.06
N VAL A 18 -18.72 23.96 3.14
CA VAL A 18 -19.51 25.18 2.89
C VAL A 18 -20.02 25.21 1.45
N GLY A 19 -19.20 24.80 0.47
CA GLY A 19 -19.61 24.71 -0.93
C GLY A 19 -20.83 23.78 -1.11
N MET A 20 -20.75 22.56 -0.57
CA MET A 20 -21.84 21.58 -0.61
C MET A 20 -23.09 22.06 0.16
N LEU A 21 -22.92 22.68 1.33
CA LEU A 21 -24.07 23.16 2.10
C LEU A 21 -24.81 24.27 1.34
N LYS A 22 -24.08 25.16 0.65
CA LYS A 22 -24.66 26.23 -0.17
C LYS A 22 -25.46 25.71 -1.36
N SER A 23 -25.13 24.53 -1.90
CA SER A 23 -25.94 23.91 -2.96
C SER A 23 -27.23 23.27 -2.43
N LEU A 24 -27.31 22.97 -1.13
CA LEU A 24 -28.48 22.35 -0.50
C LEU A 24 -29.42 23.36 0.17
N PHE A 25 -28.87 24.42 0.76
CA PHE A 25 -29.63 25.33 1.63
C PHE A 25 -29.27 26.81 1.38
N PRO A 26 -30.24 27.73 1.61
CA PRO A 26 -29.94 29.15 1.66
C PRO A 26 -28.92 29.48 2.76
N VAL A 27 -27.97 30.37 2.46
CA VAL A 27 -26.90 30.77 3.41
C VAL A 27 -27.45 31.21 4.77
N ARG A 28 -28.57 31.95 4.78
CA ARG A 28 -29.21 32.43 6.02
C ARG A 28 -29.65 31.29 6.93
N GLU A 29 -30.11 30.17 6.38
CA GLU A 29 -30.54 29.01 7.18
C GLU A 29 -29.35 28.23 7.71
N ILE A 30 -28.29 28.08 6.91
CA ILE A 30 -27.04 27.43 7.34
C ILE A 30 -26.46 28.16 8.56
N MET A 31 -26.43 29.50 8.53
CA MET A 31 -25.88 30.31 9.62
C MET A 31 -26.69 30.22 10.92
N ARG A 32 -27.98 29.85 10.86
CA ARG A 32 -28.82 29.60 12.04
C ARG A 32 -28.50 28.27 12.73
N HIS A 33 -27.82 27.37 12.05
CA HIS A 33 -27.52 26.01 12.49
C HIS A 33 -26.03 25.67 12.31
N PRO A 34 -25.13 26.35 13.03
CA PRO A 34 -23.69 26.20 12.84
C PRO A 34 -23.17 24.78 13.14
N GLU A 35 -23.94 23.96 13.85
CA GLU A 35 -23.59 22.55 14.11
C GLU A 35 -23.40 21.75 12.81
N ILE A 36 -24.08 22.13 11.73
CA ILE A 36 -23.98 21.43 10.45
C ILE A 36 -22.58 21.51 9.82
N PHE A 37 -21.78 22.51 10.18
CA PHE A 37 -20.40 22.63 9.73
C PHE A 37 -19.47 21.57 10.34
N SER A 38 -19.87 20.96 11.46
CA SER A 38 -19.10 19.91 12.13
C SER A 38 -19.23 18.54 11.48
N PHE A 39 -20.08 18.40 10.46
CA PHE A 39 -20.30 17.12 9.80
C PHE A 39 -19.11 16.74 8.91
N PRO A 40 -18.75 15.44 8.87
CA PRO A 40 -17.83 14.94 7.86
C PRO A 40 -18.34 15.26 6.46
N PHE A 41 -17.42 15.44 5.50
CA PHE A 41 -17.77 15.80 4.13
C PHE A 41 -18.75 14.81 3.51
N GLY A 42 -19.77 15.33 2.81
CA GLY A 42 -20.84 14.55 2.20
C GLY A 42 -21.93 14.06 3.17
N THR A 43 -21.74 14.10 4.49
CA THR A 43 -22.74 13.60 5.46
C THR A 43 -24.04 14.40 5.42
N ALA A 44 -23.98 15.73 5.30
CA ALA A 44 -25.18 16.56 5.26
C ALA A 44 -26.02 16.28 4.00
N GLU A 45 -25.36 16.14 2.84
CA GLU A 45 -25.99 15.76 1.58
C GLU A 45 -26.64 14.37 1.65
N GLN A 46 -25.91 13.39 2.19
CA GLN A 46 -26.40 12.03 2.38
C GLN A 46 -27.66 12.00 3.27
N ARG A 47 -27.66 12.76 4.36
CA ARG A 47 -28.83 12.88 5.24
C ARG A 47 -29.98 13.61 4.57
N TYR A 48 -29.69 14.70 3.85
CA TYR A 48 -30.69 15.42 3.06
C TYR A 48 -31.40 14.47 2.09
N ARG A 49 -30.65 13.74 1.26
CA ARG A 49 -31.21 12.80 0.28
C ARG A 49 -32.02 11.70 0.94
N ASN A 50 -31.55 11.13 2.05
CA ASN A 50 -32.31 10.11 2.77
C ASN A 50 -33.66 10.65 3.28
N LEU A 51 -33.70 11.86 3.85
CA LEU A 51 -34.95 12.46 4.34
C LEU A 51 -35.92 12.72 3.16
N GLU A 52 -35.40 13.18 2.03
CA GLU A 52 -36.15 13.38 0.78
C GLU A 52 -36.75 12.07 0.28
N GLU A 53 -35.93 11.03 0.20
CA GLU A 53 -36.30 9.69 -0.27
C GLU A 53 -37.37 9.02 0.62
N CYS A 54 -37.35 9.32 1.92
CA CYS A 54 -38.35 8.83 2.86
C CYS A 54 -39.67 9.64 2.84
N GLY A 55 -39.75 10.73 2.09
CA GLY A 55 -40.98 11.53 1.94
C GLY A 55 -41.11 12.71 2.92
N ILE A 56 -40.03 13.11 3.59
CA ILE A 56 -40.02 14.31 4.44
C ILE A 56 -39.88 15.56 3.56
N LYS A 57 -40.87 16.45 3.60
CA LYS A 57 -40.92 17.65 2.75
C LYS A 57 -40.23 18.84 3.42
N LYS A 58 -39.75 19.82 2.64
CA LYS A 58 -39.11 21.07 3.12
C LYS A 58 -37.92 20.82 4.04
N ILE A 59 -36.91 20.10 3.56
CA ILE A 59 -35.76 19.72 4.38
C ILE A 59 -34.94 20.98 4.70
N THR A 60 -34.74 21.23 5.99
CA THR A 60 -33.94 22.35 6.51
C THR A 60 -32.68 21.83 7.21
N PRO A 61 -31.67 22.68 7.47
CA PRO A 61 -30.49 22.28 8.23
C PRO A 61 -30.84 21.68 9.60
N ALA A 62 -31.85 22.20 10.29
CA ALA A 62 -32.33 21.67 11.57
C ALA A 62 -32.79 20.20 11.46
N ARG A 63 -33.50 19.83 10.39
CA ARG A 63 -33.96 18.46 10.16
C ARG A 63 -32.82 17.52 9.81
N VAL A 64 -31.82 18.00 9.05
CA VAL A 64 -30.60 17.23 8.76
C VAL A 64 -29.77 16.98 10.04
N ILE A 65 -29.76 17.92 10.98
CA ILE A 65 -29.15 17.72 12.30
C ILE A 65 -29.91 16.64 13.09
N ARG A 66 -31.25 16.73 13.12
CA ARG A 66 -32.16 15.76 13.77
C ARG A 66 -32.39 14.47 12.97
N TYR A 67 -31.53 14.17 12.00
CA TYR A 67 -31.70 13.03 11.09
C TYR A 67 -31.96 11.70 11.81
N VAL A 68 -31.17 11.40 12.85
CA VAL A 68 -31.30 10.14 13.59
C VAL A 68 -32.68 10.05 14.26
N ASP A 69 -33.11 11.11 14.93
CA ASP A 69 -34.40 11.18 15.62
C ASP A 69 -35.59 11.00 14.66
N LEU A 70 -35.48 11.53 13.45
CA LEU A 70 -36.53 11.39 12.43
C LEU A 70 -36.56 9.97 11.87
N MET A 71 -35.40 9.37 11.60
CA MET A 71 -35.29 8.07 10.96
C MET A 71 -35.65 6.90 11.89
N THR A 72 -35.53 7.07 13.21
CA THR A 72 -35.87 6.03 14.20
C THR A 72 -37.36 5.99 14.55
N GLN A 73 -38.17 6.94 14.06
CA GLN A 73 -39.60 6.97 14.30
C GLN A 73 -40.38 6.19 13.22
N PRO A 74 -41.51 5.56 13.58
CA PRO A 74 -42.46 5.04 12.59
C PRO A 74 -43.09 6.16 11.75
N ALA A 75 -43.45 5.84 10.51
CA ALA A 75 -44.01 6.80 9.57
C ALA A 75 -45.30 7.45 10.09
N TYR A 76 -46.14 6.69 10.80
CA TYR A 76 -47.35 7.22 11.44
C TYR A 76 -47.06 8.38 12.40
N VAL A 77 -46.00 8.28 13.22
CA VAL A 77 -45.63 9.32 14.18
C VAL A 77 -45.18 10.58 13.46
N LEU A 78 -44.38 10.44 12.40
CA LEU A 78 -43.94 11.56 11.57
C LEU A 78 -45.11 12.27 10.86
N LYS A 79 -46.14 11.52 10.47
CA LYS A 79 -47.37 12.08 9.90
C LYS A 79 -48.14 12.89 10.93
N LEU A 80 -48.30 12.38 12.16
CA LEU A 80 -48.94 13.12 13.26
C LEU A 80 -48.21 14.42 13.60
N GLN A 81 -46.88 14.42 13.54
CA GLN A 81 -46.04 15.61 13.77
C GLN A 81 -46.02 16.59 12.59
N GLY A 82 -46.65 16.25 11.46
CA GLY A 82 -46.61 17.05 10.24
C GLY A 82 -45.26 17.07 9.52
N GLU A 83 -44.35 16.15 9.87
CA GLU A 83 -43.03 15.99 9.24
C GLU A 83 -43.16 15.24 7.90
N MET A 84 -44.15 14.35 7.78
CA MET A 84 -44.48 13.57 6.58
C MET A 84 -45.95 13.80 6.18
N ALA A 85 -46.26 13.78 4.87
CA ALA A 85 -47.65 13.92 4.43
C ALA A 85 -48.47 12.67 4.75
N VAL A 86 -49.74 12.87 5.10
CA VAL A 86 -50.65 11.79 5.56
C VAL A 86 -50.76 10.67 4.51
N GLU A 87 -50.87 11.03 3.24
CA GLU A 87 -51.02 10.09 2.12
C GLU A 87 -49.71 9.41 1.70
N THR A 88 -48.55 9.82 2.22
CA THR A 88 -47.27 9.26 1.79
C THR A 88 -47.04 7.88 2.38
N ASP A 89 -46.94 6.86 1.55
CA ASP A 89 -46.43 5.55 1.92
C ASP A 89 -44.90 5.54 1.77
N PRO A 90 -44.13 5.38 2.86
CA PRO A 90 -42.68 5.53 2.82
C PRO A 90 -41.98 4.46 1.96
N ALA A 91 -42.46 3.21 1.94
CA ALA A 91 -41.84 2.17 1.10
C ALA A 91 -42.08 2.45 -0.39
N THR A 92 -43.31 2.83 -0.76
CA THR A 92 -43.65 3.22 -2.13
C THR A 92 -42.87 4.46 -2.57
N GLN A 93 -42.74 5.45 -1.68
CA GLN A 93 -41.93 6.64 -1.94
C GLN A 93 -40.46 6.27 -2.18
N LEU A 94 -39.87 5.43 -1.34
CA LEU A 94 -38.48 4.96 -1.51
C LEU A 94 -38.28 4.23 -2.85
N LEU A 95 -39.20 3.33 -3.22
CA LEU A 95 -39.16 2.60 -4.49
C LEU A 95 -39.29 3.52 -5.72
N SER A 96 -39.88 4.71 -5.57
CA SER A 96 -39.98 5.67 -6.67
C SER A 96 -38.62 6.21 -7.14
N PHE A 97 -37.60 6.18 -6.27
CA PHE A 97 -36.22 6.62 -6.60
C PHE A 97 -35.36 5.51 -7.22
N LEU A 98 -35.90 4.29 -7.35
CA LEU A 98 -35.21 3.11 -7.84
C LEU A 98 -35.69 2.71 -9.25
N ASP A 99 -34.79 2.13 -10.04
CA ASP A 99 -35.02 1.67 -11.42
C ASP A 99 -35.55 0.22 -11.48
N CYS A 100 -36.09 -0.29 -10.38
CA CYS A 100 -36.61 -1.65 -10.33
C CYS A 100 -37.97 -1.79 -11.06
N PRO A 101 -38.18 -2.87 -11.85
CA PRO A 101 -39.45 -3.17 -12.51
C PRO A 101 -40.61 -3.35 -11.51
N VAL A 102 -41.85 -3.20 -12.00
CA VAL A 102 -43.07 -3.29 -11.17
C VAL A 102 -43.16 -4.63 -10.40
N GLY A 103 -42.81 -5.76 -11.04
CA GLY A 103 -42.83 -7.06 -10.36
C GLY A 103 -41.87 -7.13 -9.18
N VAL A 104 -40.68 -6.56 -9.32
CA VAL A 104 -39.66 -6.50 -8.25
C VAL A 104 -40.12 -5.57 -7.13
N ARG A 105 -40.73 -4.42 -7.48
CA ARG A 105 -41.33 -3.51 -6.49
C ARG A 105 -42.38 -4.24 -5.65
N ALA A 106 -43.28 -4.99 -6.29
CA ALA A 106 -44.30 -5.77 -5.61
C ALA A 106 -43.69 -6.83 -4.69
N GLU A 107 -42.64 -7.53 -5.12
CA GLU A 107 -41.92 -8.51 -4.29
C GLU A 107 -41.31 -7.86 -3.04
N ILE A 108 -40.62 -6.72 -3.20
CA ILE A 108 -40.03 -5.98 -2.07
C ILE A 108 -41.12 -5.54 -1.09
N LEU A 109 -42.23 -4.99 -1.59
CA LEU A 109 -43.36 -4.57 -0.75
C LEU A 109 -44.01 -5.75 -0.01
N SER A 110 -44.16 -6.89 -0.66
CA SER A 110 -44.73 -8.10 -0.04
C SER A 110 -43.87 -8.67 1.08
N GLY A 111 -42.58 -8.35 1.10
CA GLY A 111 -41.68 -8.71 2.19
C GLY A 111 -41.80 -7.86 3.45
N LEU A 112 -42.56 -6.75 3.41
CA LEU A 112 -42.81 -5.90 4.58
C LEU A 112 -44.01 -6.41 5.40
N PRO A 113 -44.00 -6.24 6.73
CA PRO A 113 -45.18 -6.54 7.55
C PRO A 113 -46.41 -5.72 7.14
N LEU A 114 -47.63 -6.28 7.25
CA LEU A 114 -48.87 -5.60 6.81
C LEU A 114 -49.08 -4.21 7.46
N HIS A 115 -48.70 -4.04 8.73
CA HIS A 115 -48.84 -2.80 9.48
C HIS A 115 -47.52 -2.06 9.69
N TYR A 116 -46.54 -2.28 8.81
CA TYR A 116 -45.21 -1.68 8.93
C TYR A 116 -45.19 -0.14 9.13
N PRO A 117 -46.14 0.68 8.58
CA PRO A 117 -46.09 2.13 8.80
C PRO A 117 -46.31 2.54 10.26
N PHE A 118 -46.88 1.65 11.08
CA PHE A 118 -47.14 1.84 12.51
C PHE A 118 -46.08 1.18 13.40
N THR A 119 -45.46 0.09 12.93
CA THR A 119 -44.59 -0.76 13.75
C THR A 119 -43.11 -0.57 13.47
N LEU A 120 -42.71 -0.30 12.23
CA LEU A 120 -41.32 -0.15 11.84
C LEU A 120 -40.92 1.31 11.78
N SER A 121 -39.70 1.60 12.21
CA SER A 121 -39.05 2.88 11.97
C SER A 121 -38.81 3.11 10.48
N VAL A 122 -38.78 4.37 10.04
CA VAL A 122 -38.45 4.72 8.65
C VAL A 122 -37.08 4.15 8.22
N ALA A 123 -36.11 4.09 9.14
CA ALA A 123 -34.82 3.45 8.90
C ALA A 123 -34.91 1.95 8.61
N GLU A 124 -35.81 1.22 9.29
CA GLU A 124 -36.01 -0.22 9.05
C GLU A 124 -36.69 -0.47 7.72
N VAL A 125 -37.71 0.31 7.39
CA VAL A 125 -38.38 0.27 6.08
C VAL A 125 -37.36 0.53 4.96
N LYS A 126 -36.55 1.58 5.11
CA LYS A 126 -35.49 1.91 4.15
C LYS A 126 -34.50 0.76 3.97
N ARG A 127 -34.03 0.16 5.08
CA ARG A 127 -33.10 -0.99 5.02
C ARG A 127 -33.71 -2.18 4.30
N ALA A 128 -34.97 -2.51 4.57
CA ALA A 128 -35.66 -3.60 3.89
C ALA A 128 -35.77 -3.35 2.36
N VAL A 129 -36.18 -2.14 1.97
CA VAL A 129 -36.26 -1.74 0.55
C VAL A 129 -34.88 -1.78 -0.11
N LEU A 130 -33.86 -1.21 0.54
CA LEU A 130 -32.48 -1.17 0.04
C LEU A 130 -31.93 -2.58 -0.20
N ARG A 131 -32.09 -3.48 0.76
CA ARG A 131 -31.57 -4.86 0.66
C ARG A 131 -32.29 -5.66 -0.42
N GLY A 132 -33.62 -5.52 -0.53
CA GLY A 132 -34.38 -6.12 -1.62
C GLY A 132 -33.94 -5.60 -2.98
N TYR A 133 -33.70 -4.30 -3.09
CA TYR A 133 -33.15 -3.69 -4.29
C TYR A 133 -31.75 -4.20 -4.64
N LEU A 134 -30.84 -4.29 -3.66
CA LEU A 134 -29.48 -4.81 -3.88
C LEU A 134 -29.49 -6.26 -4.36
N ALA A 135 -30.32 -7.12 -3.75
CA ALA A 135 -30.44 -8.52 -4.14
C ALA A 135 -30.85 -8.65 -5.61
N TRP A 136 -31.87 -7.90 -6.03
CA TRP A 136 -32.27 -7.85 -7.43
C TRP A 136 -31.18 -7.25 -8.33
N ARG A 137 -30.69 -6.06 -8.00
CA ARG A 137 -29.81 -5.26 -8.87
C ARG A 137 -28.46 -5.91 -9.11
N LEU A 138 -27.91 -6.58 -8.09
CA LEU A 138 -26.64 -7.29 -8.18
C LEU A 138 -26.83 -8.77 -8.53
N SER A 139 -28.08 -9.22 -8.73
CA SER A 139 -28.44 -10.60 -9.04
C SER A 139 -27.85 -11.60 -8.03
N CYS A 140 -28.07 -11.34 -6.75
CA CYS A 140 -27.53 -12.10 -5.63
C CYS A 140 -28.61 -12.48 -4.61
N SER A 141 -28.28 -13.41 -3.71
CA SER A 141 -29.22 -13.85 -2.67
C SER A 141 -29.33 -12.84 -1.52
N ARG A 142 -30.38 -12.94 -0.71
CA ARG A 142 -30.55 -12.10 0.48
C ARG A 142 -29.43 -12.32 1.50
N GLU A 143 -28.93 -13.55 1.62
CA GLU A 143 -27.84 -13.93 2.51
C GLU A 143 -26.50 -13.30 2.09
N GLU A 144 -26.27 -13.17 0.77
CA GLU A 144 -25.10 -12.48 0.23
C GLU A 144 -25.17 -10.97 0.53
N VAL A 145 -26.35 -10.36 0.41
CA VAL A 145 -26.57 -8.96 0.82
C VAL A 145 -26.37 -8.78 2.32
N ASP A 146 -26.87 -9.69 3.15
CA ASP A 146 -26.66 -9.62 4.60
C ASP A 146 -25.18 -9.79 4.97
N THR A 147 -24.42 -10.59 4.21
CA THR A 147 -22.97 -10.72 4.37
C THR A 147 -22.24 -9.43 3.99
N LEU A 148 -22.65 -8.81 2.88
CA LEU A 148 -22.14 -7.52 2.42
C LEU A 148 -22.36 -6.43 3.47
N VAL A 149 -23.57 -6.29 3.98
CA VAL A 149 -23.94 -5.27 4.96
C VAL A 149 -23.28 -5.51 6.31
N ARG A 150 -23.12 -6.78 6.74
CA ARG A 150 -22.33 -7.09 7.95
C ARG A 150 -20.87 -6.65 7.81
N LYS A 151 -20.27 -6.82 6.63
CA LYS A 151 -18.91 -6.37 6.34
C LYS A 151 -18.81 -4.85 6.19
N TYR A 152 -19.84 -4.21 5.63
CA TYR A 152 -19.89 -2.77 5.37
C TYR A 152 -21.24 -2.15 5.84
N PRO A 153 -21.42 -1.93 7.15
CA PRO A 153 -22.71 -1.51 7.71
C PRO A 153 -23.21 -0.16 7.18
N SER A 154 -22.31 0.73 6.77
CA SER A 154 -22.65 2.04 6.21
C SER A 154 -23.46 1.97 4.91
N VAL A 155 -23.48 0.82 4.22
CA VAL A 155 -24.27 0.61 3.00
C VAL A 155 -25.77 0.79 3.29
N ASP A 156 -26.26 0.30 4.43
CA ASP A 156 -27.67 0.44 4.84
C ASP A 156 -28.11 1.91 4.99
N ASN A 157 -27.16 2.81 5.26
CA ASN A 157 -27.41 4.23 5.46
C ASN A 157 -27.26 5.04 4.18
N ARG A 158 -26.85 4.43 3.06
CA ARG A 158 -26.65 5.11 1.78
C ARG A 158 -27.98 5.57 1.17
N SER A 159 -27.93 6.66 0.42
CA SER A 159 -29.10 7.19 -0.31
C SER A 159 -29.41 6.23 -1.43
N LEU A 160 -30.68 5.94 -1.65
CA LEU A 160 -31.12 5.06 -2.72
C LEU A 160 -30.78 5.66 -4.09
N GLN A 161 -30.90 6.98 -4.25
CA GLN A 161 -30.47 7.68 -5.47
C GLN A 161 -28.97 7.52 -5.71
N PHE A 162 -28.15 7.76 -4.67
CA PHE A 162 -26.70 7.60 -4.75
C PHE A 162 -26.31 6.15 -5.01
N LEU A 163 -26.93 5.20 -4.32
CA LEU A 163 -26.64 3.78 -4.47
C LEU A 163 -26.99 3.29 -5.88
N ARG A 164 -28.17 3.66 -6.40
CA ARG A 164 -28.60 3.35 -7.77
C ARG A 164 -27.59 3.86 -8.79
N HIS A 165 -27.25 5.15 -8.70
CA HIS A 165 -26.33 5.79 -9.64
C HIS A 165 -24.91 5.23 -9.53
N THR A 166 -24.42 4.99 -8.31
CA THR A 166 -23.12 4.34 -8.09
C THR A 166 -23.09 2.95 -8.71
N ILE A 167 -24.13 2.12 -8.52
CA ILE A 167 -24.18 0.79 -9.15
C ILE A 167 -24.20 0.90 -10.68
N GLU A 168 -25.00 1.81 -11.23
CA GLU A 168 -25.03 2.08 -12.67
C GLU A 168 -23.65 2.45 -13.23
N LEU A 169 -22.93 3.37 -12.57
CA LEU A 169 -21.57 3.74 -12.96
C LEU A 169 -20.63 2.54 -12.89
N LEU A 170 -20.68 1.77 -11.79
CA LEU A 170 -19.83 0.61 -11.59
C LEU A 170 -20.06 -0.48 -12.66
N THR A 171 -21.31 -0.81 -12.97
CA THR A 171 -21.62 -1.90 -13.90
C THR A 171 -21.52 -1.46 -15.36
N ASN A 172 -22.01 -0.27 -15.70
CA ASN A 172 -22.18 0.13 -17.10
C ASN A 172 -20.98 0.89 -17.64
N HIS A 173 -20.27 1.65 -16.80
CA HIS A 173 -19.17 2.51 -17.24
C HIS A 173 -17.79 1.98 -16.82
N PHE A 174 -17.68 1.40 -15.62
CA PHE A 174 -16.46 0.74 -15.15
C PHE A 174 -16.43 -0.75 -15.49
N HIS A 175 -17.52 -1.32 -16.02
CA HIS A 175 -17.64 -2.74 -16.38
C HIS A 175 -17.28 -3.68 -15.23
N MET A 176 -17.56 -3.28 -13.99
CA MET A 176 -17.29 -4.08 -12.80
C MET A 176 -18.38 -5.14 -12.63
N PRO A 177 -18.04 -6.44 -12.60
CA PRO A 177 -19.02 -7.50 -12.39
C PRO A 177 -19.67 -7.40 -11.00
N SER A 178 -20.95 -7.76 -10.89
CA SER A 178 -21.69 -7.76 -9.60
C SER A 178 -20.98 -8.57 -8.51
N SER A 179 -20.40 -9.71 -8.86
CA SER A 179 -19.61 -10.54 -7.94
C SER A 179 -18.38 -9.81 -7.37
N LYS A 180 -17.76 -8.92 -8.17
CA LYS A 180 -16.64 -8.09 -7.74
C LYS A 180 -17.11 -6.96 -6.82
N ILE A 181 -18.26 -6.35 -7.11
CA ILE A 181 -18.92 -5.34 -6.26
C ILE A 181 -19.24 -5.96 -4.89
N LEU A 182 -19.84 -7.15 -4.85
CA LEU A 182 -20.20 -7.84 -3.60
C LEU A 182 -18.97 -8.15 -2.73
N ARG A 183 -17.87 -8.60 -3.33
CA ARG A 183 -16.61 -8.86 -2.60
C ARG A 183 -15.98 -7.57 -2.04
N ASN A 184 -16.22 -6.44 -2.70
CA ASN A 184 -15.64 -5.13 -2.41
C ASN A 184 -16.72 -4.09 -2.07
N GLY A 185 -17.68 -4.43 -1.21
CA GLY A 185 -18.85 -3.59 -0.90
C GLY A 185 -18.58 -2.14 -0.50
N PHE A 186 -17.37 -1.81 -0.03
CA PHE A 186 -16.96 -0.43 0.18
C PHE A 186 -17.10 0.45 -1.08
N VAL A 187 -17.05 -0.10 -2.29
CA VAL A 187 -17.23 0.67 -3.54
C VAL A 187 -18.63 1.29 -3.64
N LEU A 188 -19.64 0.69 -3.00
CA LEU A 188 -21.01 1.22 -2.95
C LEU A 188 -21.12 2.51 -2.10
N LEU A 189 -20.12 2.77 -1.26
CA LEU A 189 -20.03 3.98 -0.45
C LEU A 189 -19.43 5.16 -1.23
N SER A 190 -18.88 4.92 -2.43
CA SER A 190 -18.31 5.95 -3.29
C SER A 190 -19.37 6.98 -3.67
N HIS A 191 -18.98 8.26 -3.72
CA HIS A 191 -19.84 9.33 -4.21
C HIS A 191 -19.96 9.24 -5.74
N PRO A 192 -21.16 9.20 -6.32
CA PRO A 192 -21.32 9.06 -7.76
C PRO A 192 -20.62 10.20 -8.53
N GLY A 193 -20.73 11.45 -8.04
CA GLY A 193 -20.01 12.58 -8.64
C GLY A 193 -18.48 12.40 -8.67
N ASN A 194 -17.89 11.68 -7.70
CA ASN A 194 -16.46 11.37 -7.79
C ASN A 194 -16.16 10.35 -8.89
N LEU A 195 -17.01 9.33 -9.03
CA LEU A 195 -16.89 8.32 -10.08
C LEU A 195 -17.03 8.95 -11.48
N GLU A 196 -17.98 9.88 -11.65
CA GLU A 196 -18.13 10.68 -12.87
C GLU A 196 -16.89 11.54 -13.16
N CYS A 197 -16.35 12.21 -12.14
CA CYS A 197 -15.10 12.96 -12.26
C CYS A 197 -13.93 12.04 -12.64
N GLN A 198 -13.85 10.82 -12.10
CA GLN A 198 -12.82 9.87 -12.51
C GLN A 198 -13.00 9.45 -13.98
N LEU A 199 -14.21 9.10 -14.40
CA LEU A 199 -14.48 8.71 -15.79
C LEU A 199 -14.20 9.82 -16.81
N SER A 200 -14.44 11.08 -16.43
CA SER A 200 -14.28 12.24 -17.32
C SER A 200 -12.86 12.82 -17.30
N GLN A 201 -12.21 12.89 -16.14
CA GLN A 201 -10.93 13.58 -15.96
C GLN A 201 -9.73 12.63 -15.90
N VAL A 202 -9.92 11.38 -15.47
CA VAL A 202 -8.85 10.39 -15.27
C VAL A 202 -8.97 9.30 -16.32
N GLN A 203 -8.55 9.59 -17.55
CA GLN A 203 -8.65 8.60 -18.63
C GLN A 203 -7.67 7.44 -18.43
N ARG A 204 -6.41 7.75 -18.08
CA ARG A 204 -5.34 6.77 -17.92
C ARG A 204 -4.48 7.09 -16.71
N LEU A 205 -4.02 6.04 -16.04
CA LEU A 205 -3.05 6.09 -14.95
C LEU A 205 -2.00 5.01 -15.22
N ALA A 206 -0.71 5.33 -15.08
CA ALA A 206 0.38 4.41 -15.37
C ALA A 206 0.25 3.71 -16.75
N GLY A 207 -0.27 4.43 -17.75
CA GLY A 207 -0.51 3.90 -19.10
C GLY A 207 -1.69 2.93 -19.25
N MET A 208 -2.43 2.62 -18.19
CA MET A 208 -3.62 1.75 -18.21
C MET A 208 -4.92 2.57 -18.19
N ASP A 209 -6.00 2.04 -18.77
CA ASP A 209 -7.32 2.68 -18.67
C ASP A 209 -7.83 2.62 -17.23
N VAL A 210 -8.44 3.72 -16.76
CA VAL A 210 -8.95 3.80 -15.38
C VAL A 210 -10.03 2.73 -15.09
N ARG A 211 -10.78 2.29 -16.11
CA ARG A 211 -11.82 1.27 -15.98
C ARG A 211 -11.22 -0.08 -15.67
N GLU A 212 -10.15 -0.45 -16.37
CA GLU A 212 -9.40 -1.67 -16.11
C GLU A 212 -8.79 -1.64 -14.70
N LEU A 213 -8.19 -0.50 -14.34
CA LEU A 213 -7.60 -0.31 -13.02
C LEU A 213 -8.63 -0.38 -11.90
N ALA A 214 -9.83 0.15 -12.09
CA ALA A 214 -10.92 0.07 -11.12
C ALA A 214 -11.32 -1.38 -10.82
N VAL A 215 -11.29 -2.27 -11.81
CA VAL A 215 -11.59 -3.69 -11.61
C VAL A 215 -10.42 -4.42 -10.93
N LEU A 216 -9.18 -4.10 -11.30
CA LEU A 216 -7.97 -4.67 -10.71
C LEU A 216 -7.78 -4.22 -9.25
N CYS A 217 -8.00 -2.94 -8.99
CA CYS A 217 -7.83 -2.28 -7.69
C CYS A 217 -9.06 -1.42 -7.34
N PRO A 218 -10.15 -2.03 -6.83
CA PRO A 218 -11.40 -1.30 -6.55
C PRO A 218 -11.27 -0.15 -5.55
N ARG A 219 -10.23 -0.16 -4.71
CA ARG A 219 -9.94 0.92 -3.75
C ARG A 219 -9.60 2.25 -4.43
N LEU A 220 -9.26 2.27 -5.72
CA LEU A 220 -9.08 3.51 -6.48
C LEU A 220 -10.37 4.33 -6.59
N LEU A 221 -11.53 3.66 -6.61
CA LEU A 221 -12.83 4.31 -6.79
C LEU A 221 -13.25 5.18 -5.60
N THR A 222 -12.65 4.93 -4.43
CA THR A 222 -12.88 5.73 -3.22
C THR A 222 -11.96 6.96 -3.14
N VAL A 223 -10.97 7.07 -4.02
CA VAL A 223 -10.01 8.18 -4.02
C VAL A 223 -10.57 9.35 -4.83
N PRO A 224 -10.46 10.61 -4.36
CA PRO A 224 -10.85 11.76 -5.17
C PRO A 224 -10.11 11.80 -6.52
N ALA A 225 -10.82 12.07 -7.62
CA ALA A 225 -10.23 12.16 -8.96
C ALA A 225 -9.04 13.13 -9.02
N GLU A 226 -9.16 14.29 -8.36
CA GLU A 226 -8.09 15.29 -8.23
C GLU A 226 -6.81 14.71 -7.61
N ASN A 227 -6.96 13.85 -6.60
CA ASN A 227 -5.82 13.22 -5.94
C ASN A 227 -5.15 12.20 -6.86
N LEU A 228 -5.90 11.41 -7.62
CA LEU A 228 -5.33 10.48 -8.59
C LEU A 228 -4.44 11.22 -9.62
N ILE A 229 -4.92 12.36 -10.12
CA ILE A 229 -4.18 13.21 -11.07
C ILE A 229 -2.93 13.80 -10.41
N ARG A 230 -3.03 14.28 -9.17
CA ARG A 230 -1.88 14.82 -8.43
C ARG A 230 -0.82 13.76 -8.17
N VAL A 231 -1.23 12.54 -7.77
CA VAL A 231 -0.31 11.41 -7.56
C VAL A 231 0.37 11.03 -8.87
N GLU A 232 -0.35 10.92 -9.98
CA GLU A 232 0.25 10.60 -11.29
C GLU A 232 1.34 11.62 -11.67
N ARG A 233 1.03 12.92 -11.57
CA ARG A 233 1.99 13.99 -11.86
C ARG A 233 3.19 13.95 -10.94
N LEU A 234 2.98 13.68 -9.65
CA LEU A 234 4.03 13.56 -8.66
C LEU A 234 4.97 12.39 -9.00
N LEU A 235 4.43 11.21 -9.29
CA LEU A 235 5.22 10.04 -9.67
C LEU A 235 6.07 10.31 -10.92
N GLN A 236 5.47 10.94 -11.94
CA GLN A 236 6.19 11.35 -13.15
C GLN A 236 7.31 12.36 -12.85
N ALA A 237 7.05 13.36 -11.99
CA ALA A 237 8.06 14.36 -11.60
C ALA A 237 9.27 13.74 -10.87
N TYR A 238 9.08 12.64 -10.15
CA TYR A 238 10.16 11.88 -9.52
C TYR A 238 10.87 10.89 -10.46
N GLY A 239 10.47 10.83 -11.73
CA GLY A 239 11.02 9.91 -12.73
C GLY A 239 10.54 8.47 -12.57
N ILE A 240 9.42 8.25 -11.86
CA ILE A 240 8.84 6.92 -11.71
C ILE A 240 8.13 6.54 -12.99
N THR A 241 8.53 5.41 -13.55
CA THR A 241 8.01 4.91 -14.83
C THR A 241 6.63 4.26 -14.67
N PRO A 242 5.79 4.28 -15.71
CA PRO A 242 4.50 3.58 -15.69
C PRO A 242 4.61 2.09 -15.31
N THR A 243 5.67 1.41 -15.75
CA THR A 243 5.91 -0.01 -15.44
C THR A 243 6.18 -0.23 -13.95
N GLN A 244 6.87 0.69 -13.27
CA GLN A 244 7.03 0.66 -11.81
C GLN A 244 5.69 0.85 -11.11
N VAL A 245 4.86 1.80 -11.57
CA VAL A 245 3.53 2.04 -10.98
C VAL A 245 2.60 0.84 -11.17
N GLN A 246 2.62 0.19 -12.33
CA GLN A 246 1.82 -1.02 -12.58
C GLN A 246 2.15 -2.17 -11.61
N ARG A 247 3.39 -2.24 -11.09
CA ARG A 247 3.77 -3.22 -10.06
C ARG A 247 3.26 -2.86 -8.66
N CYS A 248 2.81 -1.62 -8.46
CA CYS A 248 2.28 -1.11 -7.20
C CYS A 248 1.10 -0.14 -7.42
N ILE A 249 0.05 -0.58 -8.14
CA ILE A 249 -1.13 0.26 -8.45
C ILE A 249 -1.78 0.84 -7.19
N ARG A 250 -1.67 0.13 -6.06
CA ARG A 250 -2.19 0.58 -4.76
C ARG A 250 -1.57 1.90 -4.29
N ILE A 251 -0.46 2.35 -4.88
CA ILE A 251 0.17 3.64 -4.53
C ILE A 251 -0.80 4.82 -4.62
N TYR A 252 -1.74 4.79 -5.58
CA TYR A 252 -2.75 5.83 -5.76
C TYR A 252 -3.77 5.92 -4.61
N SER A 253 -3.82 4.94 -3.70
CA SER A 253 -4.67 5.03 -2.51
C SER A 253 -4.06 5.88 -1.39
N LEU A 254 -2.78 6.29 -1.52
CA LEU A 254 -2.12 7.18 -0.56
C LEU A 254 -2.34 8.65 -0.94
N SER A 255 -2.25 9.55 0.05
CA SER A 255 -2.31 10.98 -0.24
C SER A 255 -1.05 11.44 -0.99
N PRO A 256 -1.16 12.45 -1.89
CA PRO A 256 0.00 13.02 -2.58
C PRO A 256 1.12 13.44 -1.60
N GLU A 257 0.74 14.03 -0.47
CA GLU A 257 1.68 14.53 0.54
C GLU A 257 2.45 13.39 1.22
N THR A 258 1.78 12.26 1.45
CA THR A 258 2.41 11.06 2.03
C THR A 258 3.41 10.45 1.05
N ILE A 259 3.05 10.37 -0.24
CA ILE A 259 3.92 9.84 -1.29
C ILE A 259 5.15 10.73 -1.44
N GLU A 260 4.96 12.05 -1.52
CA GLU A 260 6.03 13.02 -1.68
C GLU A 260 7.02 12.94 -0.52
N SER A 261 6.53 13.00 0.72
CA SER A 261 7.37 12.89 1.91
C SER A 261 8.20 11.60 1.92
N ARG A 262 7.57 10.45 1.63
CA ARG A 262 8.24 9.15 1.59
C ARG A 262 9.25 9.03 0.45
N LEU A 263 8.97 9.60 -0.72
CA LEU A 263 9.91 9.64 -1.84
C LEU A 263 11.12 10.52 -1.52
N GLN A 264 10.92 11.67 -0.87
CA GLN A 264 12.01 12.55 -0.42
C GLN A 264 12.90 11.86 0.62
N GLU A 265 12.33 11.09 1.54
CA GLU A 265 13.12 10.32 2.49
C GLU A 265 13.92 9.20 1.82
N ILE A 266 13.30 8.46 0.90
CA ILE A 266 13.98 7.38 0.15
C ILE A 266 15.15 7.95 -0.65
N ALA A 267 14.99 9.14 -1.25
CA ALA A 267 16.05 9.80 -2.00
C ALA A 267 17.27 10.22 -1.15
N LYS A 268 17.12 10.32 0.19
CA LYS A 268 18.25 10.63 1.10
C LYS A 268 19.13 9.42 1.41
N VAL A 269 18.66 8.21 1.12
CA VAL A 269 19.37 6.96 1.43
C VAL A 269 20.10 6.50 0.17
N ALA A 270 21.43 6.56 0.19
CA ALA A 270 22.27 6.25 -0.97
C ALA A 270 22.04 4.85 -1.54
N GLU A 271 21.66 3.89 -0.69
CA GLU A 271 21.36 2.51 -1.09
C GLU A 271 20.09 2.38 -1.94
N PHE A 272 19.16 3.32 -1.80
CA PHE A 272 17.95 3.34 -2.63
C PHE A 272 18.14 4.12 -3.93
N ASP A 273 19.11 5.04 -4.00
CA ASP A 273 19.45 5.73 -5.24
C ASP A 273 19.95 4.72 -6.30
N VAL A 274 20.76 3.75 -5.88
CA VAL A 274 21.19 2.63 -6.74
C VAL A 274 20.01 1.78 -7.24
N ARG A 275 18.88 1.81 -6.53
CA ARG A 275 17.67 1.01 -6.82
C ARG A 275 16.54 1.85 -7.41
N ARG A 276 16.82 3.07 -7.88
CA ARG A 276 15.79 3.99 -8.40
C ARG A 276 15.02 3.42 -9.58
N GLU A 277 15.68 2.61 -10.40
CA GLU A 277 15.10 1.93 -11.57
C GLU A 277 14.35 0.64 -11.20
N SER A 278 14.43 0.19 -9.93
CA SER A 278 13.80 -1.05 -9.51
C SER A 278 12.28 -0.99 -9.72
N PRO A 279 11.68 -2.01 -10.39
CA PRO A 279 10.23 -2.15 -10.53
C PRO A 279 9.47 -2.15 -9.20
N ARG A 280 10.15 -2.41 -8.07
CA ARG A 280 9.56 -2.56 -6.74
C ARG A 280 9.82 -1.39 -5.81
N LEU A 281 10.48 -0.31 -6.27
CA LEU A 281 10.78 0.86 -5.45
C LEU A 281 9.53 1.39 -4.73
N LEU A 282 8.39 1.47 -5.44
CA LEU A 282 7.13 1.96 -4.88
C LEU A 282 6.56 1.09 -3.74
N ASN A 283 6.98 -0.17 -3.62
CA ASN A 283 6.58 -0.98 -2.46
C ASN A 283 7.21 -0.45 -1.16
N LEU A 284 8.39 0.18 -1.22
CA LEU A 284 8.96 0.86 -0.06
C LEU A 284 8.17 2.11 0.30
N VAL A 285 7.71 2.85 -0.71
CA VAL A 285 6.84 4.02 -0.49
C VAL A 285 5.52 3.57 0.13
N TYR A 286 4.90 2.52 -0.41
CA TYR A 286 3.61 2.05 0.06
C TYR A 286 3.70 1.44 1.47
N TYR A 287 4.69 0.58 1.72
CA TYR A 287 4.91 -0.12 2.99
C TYR A 287 5.99 0.54 3.86
N ALA A 288 6.12 1.86 3.85
CA ALA A 288 7.23 2.57 4.50
C ALA A 288 7.37 2.26 5.99
N SER A 289 6.27 2.27 6.76
CA SER A 289 6.31 1.97 8.21
C SER A 289 6.81 0.56 8.47
N LYS A 290 6.28 -0.42 7.73
CA LYS A 290 6.72 -1.82 7.79
C LYS A 290 8.19 -1.97 7.41
N ALA A 291 8.64 -1.28 6.36
CA ALA A 291 10.03 -1.29 5.93
C ALA A 291 10.97 -0.72 7.01
N ARG A 292 10.60 0.42 7.63
CA ARG A 292 11.36 1.02 8.74
C ARG A 292 11.46 0.10 9.94
N HIS A 293 10.35 -0.48 10.39
CA HIS A 293 10.34 -1.40 11.53
C HIS A 293 11.21 -2.64 11.27
N ARG A 294 11.17 -3.18 10.04
CA ARG A 294 12.02 -4.32 9.66
C ARG A 294 13.50 -3.97 9.60
N LEU A 295 13.84 -2.77 9.13
CA LEU A 295 15.21 -2.29 9.16
C LEU A 295 15.71 -2.16 10.61
N GLU A 296 14.89 -1.64 11.51
CA GLU A 296 15.22 -1.54 12.94
C GLU A 296 15.49 -2.93 13.56
N LEU A 297 14.61 -3.90 13.31
CA LEU A 297 14.79 -5.28 13.77
C LEU A 297 16.06 -5.93 13.22
N LEU A 298 16.37 -5.71 11.94
CA LEU A 298 17.58 -6.25 11.31
C LEU A 298 18.85 -5.57 11.85
N SER A 299 18.77 -4.26 12.12
CA SER A 299 19.87 -3.50 12.74
C SER A 299 20.19 -4.01 14.14
N GLN A 300 19.18 -4.38 14.95
CA GLN A 300 19.38 -4.99 16.26
C GLN A 300 20.11 -6.34 16.20
N LEU A 301 20.03 -7.04 15.06
CA LEU A 301 20.77 -8.28 14.79
C LEU A 301 22.16 -8.04 14.16
N GLY A 302 22.63 -6.79 14.07
CA GLY A 302 23.93 -6.45 13.50
C GLY A 302 23.97 -6.43 11.97
N HIS A 303 22.83 -6.34 11.28
CA HIS A 303 22.80 -6.22 9.83
C HIS A 303 22.69 -4.75 9.39
N PRO A 304 23.68 -4.22 8.65
CA PRO A 304 23.61 -2.86 8.14
C PRO A 304 22.51 -2.73 7.07
N ALA A 305 21.83 -1.59 7.07
CA ALA A 305 20.69 -1.30 6.19
C ALA A 305 21.00 -1.53 4.69
N GLY A 306 22.24 -1.27 4.27
CA GLY A 306 22.65 -1.38 2.87
C GLY A 306 22.78 -2.80 2.30
N GLY A 307 22.72 -3.84 3.13
CA GLY A 307 22.72 -5.24 2.69
C GLY A 307 21.33 -5.83 2.45
N VAL A 308 20.25 -5.11 2.84
CA VAL A 308 18.89 -5.67 2.86
C VAL A 308 18.19 -5.40 1.52
N SER A 309 17.66 -6.45 0.88
CA SER A 309 16.86 -6.31 -0.35
C SER A 309 15.51 -5.64 -0.07
N ILE A 310 15.02 -4.86 -1.04
CA ILE A 310 13.68 -4.26 -1.02
C ILE A 310 12.60 -5.32 -0.77
N ASN A 311 12.81 -6.54 -1.28
CA ASN A 311 11.87 -7.64 -1.10
C ASN A 311 11.71 -8.04 0.36
N VAL A 312 12.81 -8.09 1.13
CA VAL A 312 12.77 -8.41 2.57
C VAL A 312 11.99 -7.34 3.33
N LEU A 313 12.15 -6.08 2.95
CA LEU A 313 11.45 -4.96 3.58
C LEU A 313 9.96 -4.94 3.26
N SER A 314 9.54 -5.46 2.10
CA SER A 314 8.15 -5.36 1.59
C SER A 314 7.34 -6.68 1.62
N MET A 315 7.95 -7.84 1.87
CA MET A 315 7.27 -9.15 1.86
C MET A 315 6.25 -9.38 2.98
N ALA A 316 5.53 -10.50 2.95
CA ALA A 316 4.59 -10.89 4.00
C ALA A 316 5.29 -11.12 5.36
N ALA A 317 4.52 -11.01 6.46
CA ALA A 317 5.07 -11.15 7.81
C ALA A 317 5.62 -12.56 8.09
N SER A 318 4.94 -13.60 7.61
CA SER A 318 5.38 -15.00 7.72
C SER A 318 6.71 -15.25 7.00
N ASP A 319 6.86 -14.71 5.79
CA ASP A 319 8.10 -14.82 5.02
C ASP A 319 9.26 -14.07 5.69
N PHE A 320 8.99 -12.86 6.19
CA PHE A 320 9.99 -12.11 6.94
C PHE A 320 10.40 -12.82 8.22
N ALA A 321 9.45 -13.35 9.00
CA ALA A 321 9.74 -14.10 10.22
C ALA A 321 10.60 -15.34 9.92
N ARG A 322 10.31 -16.07 8.84
CA ARG A 322 11.15 -17.18 8.40
C ARG A 322 12.58 -16.72 8.14
N ILE A 323 12.79 -15.63 7.41
CA ILE A 323 14.14 -15.08 7.13
C ILE A 323 14.81 -14.57 8.42
N PHE A 324 14.04 -13.97 9.32
CA PHE A 324 14.51 -13.43 10.59
C PHE A 324 14.94 -14.54 11.56
N TYR A 325 14.18 -15.63 11.71
CA TYR A 325 14.51 -16.70 12.66
C TYR A 325 15.45 -17.78 12.09
N SER A 326 15.41 -18.08 10.78
CA SER A 326 16.20 -19.17 10.20
C SER A 326 17.65 -18.82 9.90
N GLY A 327 18.06 -17.55 10.04
CA GLY A 327 19.39 -17.07 9.63
C GLY A 327 19.71 -17.24 8.14
N SER A 328 18.79 -17.78 7.35
CA SER A 328 19.02 -18.23 5.99
C SER A 328 18.80 -17.11 4.98
N ASP A 329 19.80 -16.93 4.11
CA ASP A 329 19.82 -16.13 2.87
C ASP A 329 18.97 -14.85 2.88
N ARG A 330 19.35 -13.93 3.78
CA ARG A 330 18.70 -12.63 3.98
C ARG A 330 19.01 -11.63 2.84
N GLY A 331 20.15 -11.82 2.17
CA GLY A 331 20.53 -11.09 0.96
C GLY A 331 20.27 -11.96 -0.25
N ARG A 332 19.03 -12.05 -0.75
CA ARG A 332 18.85 -12.65 -2.07
C ARG A 332 19.56 -11.74 -3.08
N PRO A 333 20.60 -12.20 -3.79
CA PRO A 333 21.39 -11.39 -4.71
C PRO A 333 20.63 -11.04 -5.98
N ARG A 334 19.29 -11.18 -5.98
CA ARG A 334 18.47 -11.04 -7.19
C ARG A 334 18.64 -9.67 -7.81
N GLU A 335 18.61 -8.61 -7.01
CA GLU A 335 18.78 -7.24 -7.51
C GLU A 335 20.22 -7.02 -8.05
N THR A 336 21.23 -7.59 -7.40
CA THR A 336 22.62 -7.54 -7.88
C THR A 336 22.83 -8.35 -9.16
N VAL A 337 22.22 -9.52 -9.24
CA VAL A 337 22.22 -10.40 -10.41
C VAL A 337 21.51 -9.73 -11.58
N GLU A 338 20.32 -9.14 -11.34
CA GLU A 338 19.57 -8.36 -12.35
C GLU A 338 20.42 -7.18 -12.86
N TYR A 339 21.06 -6.42 -11.96
CA TYR A 339 21.96 -5.32 -12.32
C TYR A 339 23.14 -5.77 -13.19
N LEU A 340 23.88 -6.79 -12.75
CA LEU A 340 25.05 -7.30 -13.46
C LEU A 340 24.67 -7.97 -14.80
N ALA A 341 23.54 -8.69 -14.84
CA ALA A 341 23.01 -9.29 -16.05
C ALA A 341 22.68 -8.22 -17.10
N HIS A 342 22.01 -7.15 -16.67
CA HIS A 342 21.69 -6.02 -17.55
C HIS A 342 22.95 -5.29 -18.02
N LEU A 343 23.90 -5.00 -17.12
CA LEU A 343 25.15 -4.31 -17.45
C LEU A 343 26.02 -5.09 -18.44
N LEU A 344 26.12 -6.41 -18.26
CA LEU A 344 27.00 -7.27 -19.07
C LEU A 344 26.31 -7.88 -20.29
N GLY A 345 25.00 -7.68 -20.45
CA GLY A 345 24.20 -8.32 -21.51
C GLY A 345 24.19 -9.85 -21.40
N LYS A 346 24.18 -10.40 -20.18
CA LYS A 346 24.25 -11.85 -19.91
C LYS A 346 22.97 -12.37 -19.25
N PRO A 347 22.63 -13.68 -19.39
CA PRO A 347 21.50 -14.26 -18.68
C PRO A 347 21.68 -14.24 -17.16
N GLU A 348 20.62 -13.88 -16.42
CA GLU A 348 20.64 -13.86 -14.95
C GLU A 348 21.07 -15.20 -14.32
N ALA A 349 20.78 -16.33 -14.99
CA ALA A 349 21.15 -17.66 -14.52
C ALA A 349 22.68 -17.86 -14.47
N GLU A 350 23.39 -17.39 -15.50
CA GLU A 350 24.85 -17.52 -15.59
C GLU A 350 25.54 -16.62 -14.58
N VAL A 351 25.11 -15.35 -14.47
CA VAL A 351 25.60 -14.40 -13.46
C VAL A 351 25.44 -14.98 -12.05
N ARG A 352 24.28 -15.58 -11.76
CA ARG A 352 24.01 -16.21 -10.46
C ARG A 352 24.95 -17.38 -10.18
N GLN A 353 25.19 -18.23 -11.17
CA GLN A 353 26.08 -19.40 -11.02
C GLN A 353 27.53 -18.96 -10.77
N LEU A 354 28.01 -17.94 -11.48
CA LEU A 354 29.39 -17.46 -11.42
C LEU A 354 29.71 -16.71 -10.12
N LEU A 355 28.70 -16.06 -9.53
CA LEU A 355 28.81 -15.48 -8.19
C LEU A 355 28.74 -16.56 -7.11
N ALA A 356 27.87 -17.57 -7.27
CA ALA A 356 27.65 -18.62 -6.28
C ALA A 356 28.88 -19.53 -6.07
N SER A 357 29.81 -19.58 -7.02
CA SER A 357 31.06 -20.36 -6.90
C SER A 357 32.03 -19.79 -5.87
N HIS A 358 31.83 -18.55 -5.38
CA HIS A 358 32.73 -17.90 -4.43
C HIS A 358 32.23 -17.97 -2.97
N PRO A 359 33.09 -18.21 -1.96
CA PRO A 359 32.68 -18.26 -0.55
C PRO A 359 31.97 -16.99 -0.05
N SER A 360 32.40 -15.82 -0.54
CA SER A 360 31.84 -14.50 -0.19
C SER A 360 30.51 -14.16 -0.89
N SER A 361 29.97 -15.05 -1.73
CA SER A 361 28.71 -14.85 -2.47
C SER A 361 27.52 -14.45 -1.60
N LYS A 362 27.49 -14.92 -0.35
CA LYS A 362 26.42 -14.64 0.63
C LYS A 362 26.44 -13.20 1.18
N ARG A 363 27.52 -12.44 0.95
CA ARG A 363 27.72 -11.07 1.46
C ARG A 363 27.49 -10.00 0.40
N ILE A 364 27.05 -10.39 -0.79
CA ILE A 364 26.95 -9.48 -1.92
C ILE A 364 25.93 -8.36 -1.66
N SER A 365 26.40 -7.12 -1.84
CA SER A 365 25.59 -5.90 -1.77
C SER A 365 25.55 -5.23 -3.14
N LEU A 366 24.35 -4.83 -3.58
CA LEU A 366 24.17 -4.09 -4.83
C LEU A 366 24.93 -2.75 -4.81
N LEU A 367 24.91 -2.02 -3.68
CA LEU A 367 25.61 -0.74 -3.56
C LEU A 367 27.12 -0.94 -3.75
N ASN A 368 27.70 -1.92 -3.05
CA ASN A 368 29.12 -2.21 -3.18
C ASN A 368 29.48 -2.66 -4.61
N THR A 369 28.66 -3.54 -5.18
CA THR A 369 28.84 -4.01 -6.56
C THR A 369 28.90 -2.84 -7.54
N ARG A 370 27.97 -1.89 -7.43
CA ARG A 370 27.96 -0.70 -8.28
C ARG A 370 29.17 0.19 -8.04
N ARG A 371 29.59 0.41 -6.79
CA ARG A 371 30.82 1.17 -6.47
C ARG A 371 32.06 0.55 -7.11
N VAL A 372 32.21 -0.77 -7.03
CA VAL A 372 33.32 -1.50 -7.66
C VAL A 372 33.29 -1.32 -9.18
N VAL A 373 32.13 -1.53 -9.80
CA VAL A 373 31.96 -1.38 -11.26
C VAL A 373 32.23 0.05 -11.72
N ASP A 374 31.59 1.04 -11.08
CA ASP A 374 31.71 2.46 -11.41
C ASP A 374 33.14 2.99 -11.16
N TRP A 375 33.91 2.33 -10.31
CA TRP A 375 35.32 2.65 -10.11
C TRP A 375 36.24 2.01 -11.17
N LEU A 376 35.98 0.76 -11.56
CA LEU A 376 36.81 -0.02 -12.49
C LEU A 376 36.62 0.40 -13.96
N LEU A 377 35.37 0.55 -14.43
CA LEU A 377 35.08 0.80 -15.85
C LEU A 377 35.74 2.10 -16.37
N PRO A 378 35.62 3.27 -15.68
CA PRO A 378 36.27 4.50 -16.14
C PRO A 378 37.80 4.44 -16.16
N ARG A 379 38.39 3.47 -15.45
CA ARG A 379 39.84 3.25 -15.42
C ARG A 379 40.32 2.33 -16.52
N GLY A 380 39.46 2.00 -17.49
CA GLY A 380 39.81 1.22 -18.67
C GLY A 380 39.68 -0.30 -18.48
N VAL A 381 38.87 -0.75 -17.51
CA VAL A 381 38.47 -2.17 -17.43
C VAL A 381 37.30 -2.38 -18.39
N THR A 382 37.37 -3.42 -19.22
CA THR A 382 36.31 -3.74 -20.18
C THR A 382 35.19 -4.57 -19.54
N HIS A 383 34.01 -4.59 -20.15
CA HIS A 383 32.91 -5.47 -19.72
C HIS A 383 33.29 -6.96 -19.80
N GLU A 384 34.17 -7.32 -20.74
CA GLU A 384 34.69 -8.68 -20.87
C GLU A 384 35.62 -9.05 -19.70
N GLN A 385 36.58 -8.19 -19.36
CA GLN A 385 37.42 -8.37 -18.17
C GLN A 385 36.57 -8.46 -16.88
N LEU A 386 35.53 -7.62 -16.79
CA LEU A 386 34.57 -7.65 -15.68
C LEU A 386 33.79 -8.97 -15.60
N TRP A 387 33.48 -9.60 -16.74
CA TRP A 387 32.82 -10.89 -16.77
C TRP A 387 33.71 -12.03 -16.27
N TYR A 388 34.98 -12.07 -16.72
CA TYR A 388 35.92 -13.11 -16.29
C TYR A 388 36.27 -12.98 -14.80
N GLY A 389 36.50 -11.77 -14.30
CA GLY A 389 36.77 -11.54 -12.88
C GLY A 389 35.56 -11.05 -12.07
N LEU A 390 34.34 -11.46 -12.41
CA LEU A 390 33.10 -10.92 -11.81
C LEU A 390 33.07 -10.98 -10.28
N GLN A 391 33.75 -11.96 -9.69
CA GLN A 391 33.81 -12.18 -8.23
C GLN A 391 34.51 -11.04 -7.48
N VAL A 392 35.27 -10.17 -8.15
CA VAL A 392 35.84 -8.94 -7.57
C VAL A 392 34.76 -8.04 -6.94
N VAL A 393 33.53 -8.05 -7.48
CA VAL A 393 32.42 -7.24 -6.94
C VAL A 393 31.94 -7.69 -5.54
N LEU A 394 32.39 -8.86 -5.08
CA LEU A 394 32.08 -9.39 -3.75
C LEU A 394 32.92 -8.75 -2.64
N TYR A 395 33.92 -7.94 -2.99
CA TYR A 395 34.86 -7.29 -2.07
C TYR A 395 34.58 -5.80 -1.94
N ASP A 396 34.96 -5.23 -0.79
CA ASP A 396 34.79 -3.81 -0.53
C ASP A 396 35.45 -2.94 -1.62
N SER A 397 34.74 -1.92 -2.08
CA SER A 397 35.21 -1.04 -3.14
C SER A 397 36.55 -0.36 -2.85
N GLU A 398 36.83 -0.01 -1.59
CA GLU A 398 38.10 0.61 -1.21
C GLU A 398 39.25 -0.40 -1.27
N LEU A 399 38.98 -1.65 -0.86
CA LEU A 399 39.95 -2.73 -0.96
C LEU A 399 40.28 -3.02 -2.43
N VAL A 400 39.26 -3.21 -3.28
CA VAL A 400 39.42 -3.43 -4.71
C VAL A 400 40.24 -2.31 -5.34
N ALA A 401 39.89 -1.05 -5.05
CA ALA A 401 40.62 0.11 -5.54
C ALA A 401 42.10 0.09 -5.11
N SER A 402 42.37 -0.19 -3.84
CA SER A 402 43.74 -0.20 -3.31
C SER A 402 44.62 -1.30 -3.93
N HIS A 403 44.06 -2.47 -4.23
CA HIS A 403 44.80 -3.56 -4.86
C HIS A 403 44.98 -3.33 -6.35
N PHE A 404 43.97 -2.78 -7.01
CA PHE A 404 44.04 -2.46 -8.44
C PHE A 404 45.12 -1.42 -8.73
N LEU A 405 45.25 -0.39 -7.89
CA LEU A 405 46.32 0.61 -8.02
C LEU A 405 47.71 0.04 -7.77
N ARG A 406 47.83 -1.05 -6.99
CA ARG A 406 49.10 -1.74 -6.70
C ARG A 406 49.47 -2.79 -7.76
N LEU A 407 48.60 -3.13 -8.70
CA LEU A 407 48.91 -4.10 -9.76
C LEU A 407 50.14 -3.71 -10.61
N PRO A 408 50.31 -2.45 -11.05
CA PRO A 408 51.46 -2.05 -11.84
C PRO A 408 52.80 -2.10 -11.08
N GLU A 409 52.76 -2.22 -9.75
CA GLU A 409 53.93 -2.27 -8.88
C GLU A 409 54.38 -3.72 -8.60
N ARG A 410 53.62 -4.72 -9.07
CA ARG A 410 53.97 -6.13 -8.87
C ARG A 410 55.04 -6.56 -9.86
N ASP A 411 56.15 -7.06 -9.33
CA ASP A 411 57.26 -7.59 -10.13
C ASP A 411 56.78 -8.73 -11.05
N GLU A 412 55.83 -9.56 -10.59
CA GLU A 412 55.33 -10.70 -11.35
C GLU A 412 54.44 -10.30 -12.55
N LEU A 413 54.02 -9.03 -12.61
CA LEU A 413 53.19 -8.49 -13.68
C LEU A 413 53.94 -7.55 -14.62
N GLN A 414 55.28 -7.52 -14.57
CA GLN A 414 56.05 -6.68 -15.49
C GLN A 414 56.34 -7.40 -16.82
N PRO A 415 56.13 -6.73 -17.98
CA PRO A 415 55.61 -5.36 -18.12
C PRO A 415 54.08 -5.29 -17.98
N TYR A 416 53.58 -4.39 -17.13
CA TYR A 416 52.14 -4.30 -16.82
C TYR A 416 51.25 -4.01 -18.04
N SER A 417 51.81 -3.37 -19.08
CA SER A 417 51.11 -3.09 -20.33
C SER A 417 50.56 -4.35 -21.00
N GLU A 418 51.26 -5.50 -20.88
CA GLU A 418 50.80 -6.76 -21.48
C GLU A 418 49.60 -7.33 -20.71
N TRP A 419 49.58 -7.16 -19.39
CA TRP A 419 48.50 -7.63 -18.53
C TRP A 419 47.26 -6.73 -18.57
N ARG A 420 47.44 -5.45 -18.88
CA ARG A 420 46.37 -4.44 -18.88
C ARG A 420 45.21 -4.81 -19.80
N ASP A 421 45.53 -5.39 -20.95
CA ASP A 421 44.57 -5.71 -21.99
C ASP A 421 44.11 -7.18 -21.94
N CYS A 422 44.72 -8.01 -21.07
CA CYS A 422 44.32 -9.40 -20.88
C CYS A 422 42.93 -9.51 -20.25
N ARG A 423 42.13 -10.47 -20.72
CA ARG A 423 40.79 -10.74 -20.16
C ARG A 423 40.84 -11.21 -18.70
N GLU A 424 41.95 -11.85 -18.29
CA GLU A 424 42.18 -12.39 -16.96
C GLU A 424 42.65 -11.33 -15.92
N LEU A 425 42.79 -10.06 -16.31
CA LEU A 425 43.30 -9.00 -15.42
C LEU A 425 42.60 -8.96 -14.04
N LEU A 426 41.27 -9.10 -14.03
CA LEU A 426 40.51 -9.07 -12.79
C LEU A 426 40.58 -10.39 -12.00
N GLU A 427 40.84 -11.53 -12.65
CA GLU A 427 41.13 -12.78 -11.95
C GLU A 427 42.49 -12.70 -11.25
N VAL A 428 43.46 -12.06 -11.88
CA VAL A 428 44.77 -11.74 -11.27
C VAL A 428 44.59 -10.80 -10.08
N LEU A 429 43.78 -9.75 -10.21
CA LEU A 429 43.44 -8.88 -9.10
C LEU A 429 42.85 -9.67 -7.92
N LEU A 430 41.86 -10.52 -8.20
CA LEU A 430 41.23 -11.37 -7.22
C LEU A 430 42.25 -12.29 -6.53
N TYR A 431 43.17 -12.88 -7.30
CA TYR A 431 44.26 -13.69 -6.77
C TYR A 431 45.12 -12.92 -5.76
N TYR A 432 45.55 -11.68 -6.07
CA TYR A 432 46.36 -10.89 -5.13
C TYR A 432 45.58 -10.50 -3.87
N MET A 433 44.28 -10.20 -4.00
CA MET A 433 43.42 -9.91 -2.87
C MET A 433 43.25 -11.12 -1.95
N GLU A 434 43.03 -12.31 -2.51
CA GLU A 434 42.89 -13.55 -1.76
C GLU A 434 44.23 -14.07 -1.21
N ARG A 435 45.34 -13.86 -1.93
CA ARG A 435 46.69 -14.24 -1.48
C ARG A 435 47.05 -13.55 -0.18
N GLU A 436 46.75 -12.25 -0.06
CA GLU A 436 46.96 -11.48 1.17
C GLU A 436 45.97 -11.89 2.29
N ALA A 437 44.83 -12.49 1.95
CA ALA A 437 43.84 -13.02 2.88
C ALA A 437 43.96 -14.54 3.15
N HIS A 438 45.06 -15.16 2.70
CA HIS A 438 45.30 -16.61 2.77
C HIS A 438 44.18 -17.48 2.17
N PHE A 439 43.51 -17.00 1.12
CA PHE A 439 42.42 -17.70 0.41
C PHE A 439 41.26 -18.12 1.31
N THR A 440 41.07 -17.42 2.42
CA THR A 440 39.98 -17.70 3.37
C THR A 440 38.65 -17.10 2.91
N GLY A 441 38.63 -16.29 1.85
CA GLY A 441 37.48 -15.47 1.47
C GLY A 441 37.17 -14.37 2.50
N ARG A 442 38.03 -14.16 3.50
CA ARG A 442 37.89 -13.15 4.55
C ARG A 442 39.10 -12.21 4.49
N THR A 443 38.99 -11.14 3.71
CA THR A 443 40.00 -10.07 3.71
C THR A 443 39.94 -9.33 5.05
N GLN A 444 40.98 -9.44 5.86
CA GLN A 444 41.11 -8.78 7.17
C GLN A 444 41.27 -7.26 7.01
N VAL A 445 40.20 -6.54 6.68
CA VAL A 445 40.09 -5.11 7.00
C VAL A 445 38.63 -4.83 7.36
N GLY A 446 38.34 -4.89 8.65
CA GLY A 446 37.01 -4.72 9.22
C GLY A 446 37.12 -4.59 10.74
N LEU A 447 37.97 -3.68 11.21
CA LEU A 447 38.04 -3.26 12.60
C LEU A 447 36.78 -2.43 12.92
N PHE A 448 35.71 -3.11 13.32
CA PHE A 448 34.77 -2.57 14.27
C PHE A 448 34.52 -3.63 15.35
N SER A 449 35.22 -3.42 16.47
CA SER A 449 34.97 -3.94 17.82
C SER A 449 34.89 -5.46 18.00
N GLU A 450 36.04 -6.08 18.27
CA GLU A 450 36.14 -7.01 19.38
C GLU A 450 37.29 -6.56 20.30
N VAL A 451 36.91 -6.00 21.44
CA VAL A 451 37.81 -5.74 22.56
C VAL A 451 38.21 -7.10 23.12
N GLY A 452 39.51 -7.40 23.04
CA GLY A 452 40.07 -8.64 23.54
C GLY A 452 40.06 -8.74 25.07
N SER A 453 40.22 -9.97 25.54
CA SER A 453 40.94 -10.26 26.76
C SER A 453 41.65 -11.62 26.64
N PRO A 454 42.76 -11.83 27.36
CA PRO A 454 43.91 -12.60 26.87
C PRO A 454 43.92 -14.07 27.30
N ALA A 455 44.86 -14.77 26.68
CA ALA A 455 45.23 -16.17 26.86
C ALA A 455 45.31 -16.66 28.32
N ALA A 456 44.82 -17.87 28.55
CA ALA A 456 45.41 -18.81 29.50
C ALA A 456 45.32 -20.23 28.90
N SER A 457 46.38 -20.97 29.16
CA SER A 457 46.86 -22.17 28.51
C SER A 457 46.18 -23.48 28.92
N ASP A 458 46.39 -24.45 28.03
CA ASP A 458 46.74 -25.85 28.32
C ASP A 458 45.64 -26.92 28.32
N GLY A 459 45.99 -28.04 27.66
CA GLY A 459 45.50 -29.36 28.03
C GLY A 459 44.35 -29.99 27.23
N THR A 460 44.73 -30.99 26.42
CA THR A 460 43.99 -32.23 26.08
C THR A 460 42.88 -32.23 25.02
N ARG A 461 43.22 -32.86 23.88
CA ARG A 461 42.31 -33.55 22.94
C ARG A 461 41.52 -34.64 23.66
N GLN A 462 40.19 -34.63 23.53
CA GLN A 462 39.42 -35.86 23.37
C GLN A 462 38.09 -35.60 22.66
N GLU A 463 37.74 -36.54 21.78
CA GLU A 463 36.57 -36.60 20.91
C GLU A 463 35.24 -36.33 21.64
N ARG A 464 34.32 -35.63 20.97
CA ARG A 464 32.88 -35.86 21.03
C ARG A 464 32.18 -35.16 19.87
N ASP A 465 31.94 -35.95 18.82
CA ASP A 465 30.79 -35.76 17.95
C ASP A 465 29.48 -35.83 18.78
N ALA A 466 28.45 -35.15 18.28
CA ALA A 466 27.10 -35.01 18.81
C ALA A 466 26.89 -33.95 19.91
N ALA A 467 26.66 -32.70 19.49
CA ALA A 467 25.86 -31.74 20.26
C ALA A 467 24.84 -31.04 19.34
N VAL A 468 23.62 -31.57 19.42
CA VAL A 468 22.38 -30.96 18.96
C VAL A 468 22.32 -29.51 19.44
N SER A 469 22.02 -28.61 18.51
CA SER A 469 21.69 -27.20 18.74
C SER A 469 20.71 -27.05 19.90
N GLN A 470 21.20 -26.61 21.06
CA GLN A 470 20.33 -26.18 22.15
C GLN A 470 19.71 -24.82 21.78
N PRO A 471 18.40 -24.65 21.93
CA PRO A 471 17.76 -23.35 21.79
C PRO A 471 18.22 -22.43 22.93
N ASN A 472 18.50 -21.18 22.59
CA ASN A 472 18.87 -20.12 23.52
C ASN A 472 17.78 -19.98 24.63
N PRO A 473 18.12 -20.18 25.92
CA PRO A 473 17.13 -20.25 27.01
C PRO A 473 16.47 -18.91 27.36
N TYR A 474 16.84 -17.81 26.70
CA TYR A 474 16.29 -16.48 26.97
C TYR A 474 15.15 -16.04 26.04
N PHE A 475 14.73 -16.84 25.06
CA PHE A 475 13.59 -16.50 24.20
C PHE A 475 12.72 -17.70 23.86
N HIS A 476 11.71 -17.93 24.70
CA HIS A 476 10.63 -18.88 24.44
C HIS A 476 9.51 -18.18 23.65
N PRO A 477 8.89 -18.79 22.63
CA PRO A 477 7.77 -18.19 21.87
C PRO A 477 6.53 -17.81 22.72
N ALA A 478 6.51 -18.24 23.98
CA ALA A 478 5.42 -18.04 24.94
C ALA A 478 5.59 -16.81 25.85
N THR A 479 6.75 -16.12 25.81
CA THR A 479 6.99 -14.89 26.59
C THR A 479 6.81 -13.61 25.77
N LEU A 480 6.32 -13.72 24.54
CA LEU A 480 5.81 -12.56 23.82
C LEU A 480 4.60 -12.01 24.60
N PRO A 481 4.51 -10.69 24.83
CA PRO A 481 3.25 -10.08 25.21
C PRO A 481 2.20 -10.57 24.24
N SER A 482 1.07 -11.06 24.76
CA SER A 482 -0.10 -11.37 23.96
C SER A 482 -0.27 -10.23 22.97
N VAL A 483 -0.31 -10.56 21.67
CA VAL A 483 -0.57 -9.60 20.62
C VAL A 483 -1.91 -8.94 20.94
N GLN A 484 -1.90 -7.85 21.71
CA GLN A 484 -2.89 -6.80 21.59
C GLN A 484 -2.84 -6.46 20.12
N ARG A 485 -3.89 -6.85 19.40
CA ARG A 485 -4.10 -6.66 17.96
C ARG A 485 -3.27 -5.48 17.49
N LEU A 486 -2.12 -5.78 16.90
CA LEU A 486 -1.44 -4.82 16.03
C LEU A 486 -2.47 -4.57 14.94
N ARG A 487 -3.14 -3.40 15.04
CA ARG A 487 -3.99 -2.87 13.98
C ARG A 487 -3.21 -3.04 12.71
N THR A 488 -3.68 -3.90 11.82
CA THR A 488 -3.15 -3.97 10.48
C THR A 488 -3.27 -2.56 9.89
N GLU A 489 -2.29 -2.08 9.12
CA GLU A 489 -2.40 -0.80 8.40
C GLU A 489 -3.63 -0.75 7.45
N GLU A 490 -4.32 -1.90 7.24
CA GLU A 490 -5.65 -1.95 6.65
C GLU A 490 -6.73 -1.25 7.51
N GLU A 491 -6.60 -1.27 8.85
CA GLU A 491 -7.45 -0.56 9.83
C GLU A 491 -6.98 0.89 10.08
N GLU A 492 -5.68 1.21 10.01
CA GLU A 492 -5.23 2.61 10.15
C GLU A 492 -5.64 3.47 8.93
N ALA A 493 -5.71 2.88 7.74
CA ALA A 493 -6.29 3.53 6.57
C ALA A 493 -7.84 3.58 6.60
N GLU A 494 -8.50 2.88 7.53
CA GLU A 494 -9.94 3.03 7.82
C GLU A 494 -10.20 4.15 8.86
N GLY A 495 -9.22 4.47 9.70
CA GLY A 495 -9.30 5.56 10.69
C GLY A 495 -9.19 6.97 10.10
N ASP A 496 -8.46 7.12 8.98
CA ASP A 496 -8.25 8.43 8.33
C ASP A 496 -9.32 8.80 7.29
N ALA A 497 -10.32 7.93 7.06
CA ALA A 497 -11.39 8.13 6.09
C ALA A 497 -12.81 8.12 6.71
N SER A 498 -12.92 8.33 8.03
CA SER A 498 -14.20 8.43 8.75
C SER A 498 -14.55 9.86 9.15
#